data_AF-A0A838VBT2-F1
#
_entry.id   AF-A0A838VBT2-F1
#
_cell.length_a   1.000
_cell.length_b   1.000
_cell.length_c   1.000
_cell.angle_alpha   90.00
_cell.angle_beta   90.00
_cell.angle_gamma   90.00
#
_symmetry.space_group_name_H-M   'P 1'
#
loop_
_entity.id
_entity.type
_entity.pdbx_description
1 polymer ?
#
loop_
_entity_poly.entity_id
_entity_poly.type
_entity_poly.pdbx_seq_one_letter_code
_entity_poly.pdbx_strand_id
1 'polypeptide(L)'
;LLGHPVAGASWEGFVIEALIDAAGPHAIPSFYRTADGAEIDLVIEQGGRAAFAIEIKRSTAPRIEQGFYIGARDVGAERRIVVCPGTETYPARDGVEVMPVRDAIQAVATTR
;
A
#
# COMPACT_ATOMS: atom_id res chain seq x y z
N LEU A 1 -8.94 -12.33 -13.04
CA LEU A 1 -8.81 -11.57 -14.30
C LEU A 1 -8.60 -10.12 -13.93
N LEU A 2 -7.42 -9.59 -14.26
CA LEU A 2 -6.99 -8.22 -14.03
C LEU A 2 -7.97 -7.28 -14.75
N GLY A 3 -8.91 -6.71 -14.00
CA GLY A 3 -9.80 -5.71 -14.54
C GLY A 3 -9.11 -4.36 -14.51
N HIS A 4 -8.22 -4.02 -15.45
CA HIS A 4 -7.84 -2.62 -15.60
C HIS A 4 -7.53 -2.17 -17.04
N PRO A 5 -8.09 -1.01 -17.47
CA PRO A 5 -7.74 -0.34 -18.71
C PRO A 5 -6.29 0.15 -18.68
N VAL A 6 -5.66 0.17 -19.85
CA VAL A 6 -4.21 0.29 -20.15
C VAL A 6 -3.44 1.42 -19.42
N ALA A 7 -4.11 2.44 -18.85
CA ALA A 7 -3.47 3.52 -18.09
C ALA A 7 -3.46 3.35 -16.56
N GLY A 8 -4.21 2.39 -16.00
CA GLY A 8 -4.21 2.11 -14.56
C GLY A 8 -3.02 1.24 -14.12
N ALA A 9 -2.68 0.26 -14.94
CA ALA A 9 -1.64 -0.72 -14.64
C ALA A 9 -0.21 -0.14 -14.55
N SER A 10 0.08 0.96 -15.25
CA SER A 10 1.44 1.52 -15.28
C SER A 10 1.80 2.31 -14.02
N TRP A 11 0.87 3.10 -13.47
CA TRP A 11 1.12 3.84 -12.22
C TRP A 11 1.16 2.91 -11.03
N GLU A 12 0.15 2.05 -10.90
CA GLU A 12 0.04 1.12 -9.79
C GLU A 12 1.21 0.14 -9.79
N GLY A 13 1.52 -0.45 -10.96
CA GLY A 13 2.68 -1.31 -11.13
C GLY A 13 4.00 -0.61 -10.79
N PHE A 14 4.21 0.62 -11.27
CA PHE A 14 5.40 1.41 -10.94
C PHE A 14 5.55 1.63 -9.43
N VAL A 15 4.48 2.01 -8.75
CA VAL A 15 4.50 2.23 -7.29
C VAL A 15 4.78 0.92 -6.56
N ILE A 16 4.14 -0.19 -6.94
CA ILE A 16 4.38 -1.51 -6.36
C ILE A 16 5.86 -1.90 -6.51
N GLU A 17 6.40 -1.85 -7.72
CA GLU A 17 7.78 -2.22 -8.02
C GLU A 17 8.78 -1.38 -7.21
N ALA A 18 8.56 -0.06 -7.14
CA ALA A 18 9.43 0.85 -6.40
C ALA A 18 9.40 0.57 -4.88
N LEU A 19 8.25 0.23 -4.32
CA LEU A 19 8.12 -0.10 -2.89
C LEU A 19 8.75 -1.46 -2.56
N ILE A 20 8.59 -2.46 -3.44
CA ILE A 20 9.23 -3.77 -3.28
C ILE A 20 10.75 -3.64 -3.32
N ASP A 21 11.28 -2.91 -4.30
CA ASP A 21 12.72 -2.66 -4.41
C ASP A 21 13.27 -1.96 -3.16
N ALA A 22 12.56 -0.93 -2.69
CA ALA A 22 12.94 -0.18 -1.50
C ALA A 22 12.86 -0.98 -0.19
N ALA A 23 11.90 -1.91 -0.07
CA ALA A 23 11.76 -2.79 1.10
C ALA A 23 12.90 -3.82 1.23
N GLY A 24 13.65 -4.04 0.15
CA GLY A 24 14.86 -4.85 0.14
C GLY A 24 14.63 -6.37 -0.02
N PRO A 25 15.70 -7.15 -0.19
CA PRO A 25 15.64 -8.53 -0.66
C PRO A 25 15.05 -9.55 0.34
N HIS A 26 14.84 -9.13 1.60
CA HIS A 26 14.25 -9.99 2.64
C HIS A 26 12.75 -9.71 2.86
N ALA A 27 12.21 -8.71 2.18
CA ALA A 27 10.79 -8.42 2.20
C ALA A 27 10.01 -9.49 1.40
N ILE A 28 8.83 -9.87 1.90
CA ILE A 28 7.92 -10.79 1.21
C ILE A 28 6.70 -9.98 0.76
N PRO A 29 6.61 -9.61 -0.52
CA PRO A 29 5.45 -8.89 -1.04
C PRO A 29 4.30 -9.84 -1.38
N SER A 30 3.07 -9.43 -1.10
CA SER A 30 1.87 -10.16 -1.47
C SER A 30 0.67 -9.22 -1.71
N PHE A 31 -0.37 -9.74 -2.35
CA PHE A 31 -1.67 -9.09 -2.49
C PHE A 31 -2.67 -9.75 -1.55
N TYR A 32 -3.59 -8.98 -0.99
CA TYR A 32 -4.66 -9.52 -0.13
C TYR A 32 -6.03 -9.26 -0.75
N ARG A 33 -6.88 -10.30 -0.80
CA ARG A 33 -8.28 -10.20 -1.19
C ARG A 33 -9.13 -11.23 -0.46
N THR A 34 -10.32 -10.84 -0.03
CA THR A 34 -11.32 -11.73 0.57
C THR A 34 -12.51 -12.00 -0.35
N ALA A 35 -13.34 -12.99 0.00
CA ALA A 35 -14.56 -13.32 -0.74
C ALA A 35 -15.64 -12.22 -0.64
N ASP A 36 -15.66 -11.44 0.44
CA ASP A 36 -16.55 -10.30 0.65
C ASP A 36 -16.00 -8.98 0.08
N GLY A 37 -14.87 -9.02 -0.62
CA GLY A 37 -14.37 -7.92 -1.44
C GLY A 37 -13.49 -6.90 -0.72
N ALA A 38 -12.93 -7.22 0.44
CA ALA A 38 -11.81 -6.46 1.00
C ALA A 38 -10.56 -6.70 0.15
N GLU A 39 -9.82 -5.64 -0.15
CA GLU A 39 -8.60 -5.69 -0.97
C GLU A 39 -7.50 -4.84 -0.34
N ILE A 40 -6.25 -5.26 -0.53
CA ILE A 40 -5.05 -4.47 -0.29
C ILE A 40 -4.14 -4.65 -1.49
N ASP A 41 -3.74 -3.54 -2.12
CA ASP A 41 -2.91 -3.56 -3.32
C ASP A 41 -1.50 -4.11 -3.05
N LEU A 42 -0.92 -3.88 -1.86
CA LEU A 42 0.37 -4.46 -1.50
C LEU A 42 0.48 -4.66 0.03
N VAL A 43 0.81 -5.88 0.43
CA VAL A 43 1.26 -6.21 1.78
C VAL A 43 2.74 -6.53 1.71
N ILE A 44 3.54 -5.91 2.60
CA ILE A 44 4.96 -6.19 2.73
C ILE A 44 5.20 -6.83 4.10
N GLU A 45 5.64 -8.08 4.09
CA GLU A 45 6.10 -8.74 5.31
C GLU A 45 7.61 -8.58 5.50
N GLN A 46 8.02 -8.27 6.73
CA GLN A 46 9.41 -8.19 7.18
C GLN A 46 9.51 -8.79 8.58
N GLY A 47 10.56 -9.55 8.87
CA GLY A 47 10.75 -10.18 10.19
C GLY A 47 9.62 -11.13 10.61
N GLY A 48 8.86 -11.69 9.67
CA GLY A 48 7.71 -12.57 9.93
C GLY A 48 6.43 -11.86 10.36
N ARG A 49 6.31 -10.55 10.09
CA ARG A 49 5.12 -9.74 10.38
C ARG A 49 4.74 -8.91 9.16
N ALA A 50 3.45 -8.62 9.00
CA ALA A 50 2.97 -7.65 8.02
C ALA A 50 3.37 -6.23 8.46
N ALA A 51 4.56 -5.78 8.07
CA ALA A 51 5.07 -4.46 8.42
C ALA A 51 4.22 -3.35 7.77
N PHE A 52 3.74 -3.59 6.54
CA PHE A 52 2.96 -2.62 5.78
C PHE A 52 1.74 -3.24 5.10
N ALA A 53 0.60 -2.56 5.20
CA ALA A 53 -0.51 -2.66 4.25
C ALA A 53 -0.62 -1.36 3.47
N ILE A 54 -0.62 -1.46 2.14
CA ILE A 54 -0.47 -0.32 1.23
C ILE A 54 -1.58 -0.35 0.18
N GLU A 55 -2.31 0.77 0.07
CA GLU A 55 -3.28 1.05 -0.99
C GLU A 55 -2.70 2.09 -1.96
N ILE A 56 -2.92 1.93 -3.25
CA ILE A 56 -2.40 2.84 -4.28
C ILE A 56 -3.57 3.52 -5.00
N LYS A 57 -3.61 4.85 -4.92
CA LYS A 57 -4.64 5.67 -5.58
C LYS A 57 -4.00 6.57 -6.61
N ARG A 58 -4.73 6.83 -7.70
CA ARG A 58 -4.34 7.79 -8.75
C ARG A 58 -4.84 9.21 -8.51
N SER A 59 -5.71 9.40 -7.51
CA SER A 59 -6.25 10.70 -7.12
C SER A 59 -5.37 11.36 -6.07
N THR A 60 -5.14 12.66 -6.18
CA THR A 60 -4.44 13.47 -5.15
C THR A 60 -5.29 13.71 -3.89
N ALA A 61 -6.60 13.49 -3.97
CA ALA A 61 -7.51 13.42 -2.84
C ALA A 61 -8.12 12.00 -2.80
N PRO A 62 -7.38 11.01 -2.28
CA PRO A 62 -7.83 9.61 -2.29
C PRO A 62 -8.98 9.39 -1.31
N ARG A 63 -10.03 8.71 -1.78
CA ARG A 63 -11.00 8.08 -0.89
C ARG A 63 -10.44 6.72 -0.48
N ILE A 64 -10.35 6.49 0.82
CA ILE A 64 -9.92 5.21 1.40
C ILE A 64 -11.17 4.39 1.63
N GLU A 65 -11.26 3.24 0.98
CA GLU A 65 -12.44 2.39 1.04
C GLU A 65 -12.44 1.51 2.29
N GLN A 66 -13.63 1.14 2.76
CA GLN A 66 -13.81 0.30 3.96
C GLN A 66 -13.04 -1.03 3.87
N GLY A 67 -12.94 -1.59 2.66
CA GLY A 67 -12.21 -2.84 2.40
C GLY A 67 -10.74 -2.76 2.79
N PHE A 68 -10.06 -1.63 2.57
CA PHE A 68 -8.66 -1.45 2.97
C PHE A 68 -8.50 -1.52 4.49
N TYR A 69 -9.36 -0.86 5.25
CA TYR A 69 -9.31 -0.90 6.72
C TYR A 69 -9.53 -2.30 7.27
N ILE A 70 -10.47 -3.05 6.68
CA ILE A 70 -10.74 -4.43 7.04
C ILE A 70 -9.53 -5.30 6.73
N GLY A 71 -9.04 -5.27 5.49
CA GLY A 71 -7.88 -6.04 5.08
C GLY A 71 -6.65 -5.73 5.93
N ALA A 72 -6.33 -4.46 6.13
CA ALA A 72 -5.17 -4.04 6.92
C ALA A 72 -5.25 -4.52 8.38
N ARG A 73 -6.44 -4.59 8.96
CA ARG A 73 -6.65 -5.17 10.29
C ARG A 73 -6.51 -6.70 10.25
N ASP A 74 -7.07 -7.35 9.24
CA ASP A 74 -7.14 -8.80 9.14
C ASP A 74 -5.75 -9.41 8.91
N VAL A 75 -4.87 -8.74 8.15
CA VAL A 75 -3.44 -9.11 8.01
C VAL A 75 -2.59 -8.70 9.22
N GLY A 76 -3.16 -7.92 10.16
CA GLY A 76 -2.43 -7.43 11.32
C GLY A 76 -1.33 -6.42 11.00
N ALA A 77 -1.55 -5.55 10.00
CA ALA A 77 -0.53 -4.62 9.52
C ALA A 77 -0.06 -3.62 10.61
N GLU A 78 1.25 -3.49 10.77
CA GLU A 78 1.87 -2.56 11.73
C GLU A 78 1.74 -1.10 11.28
N ARG A 79 1.93 -0.84 9.98
CA ARG A 79 1.69 0.46 9.35
C ARG A 79 0.75 0.36 8.18
N ARG A 80 -0.10 1.38 8.01
CA ARG A 80 -1.15 1.44 6.99
C ARG A 80 -0.92 2.68 6.15
N ILE A 81 -0.64 2.50 4.87
CA ILE A 81 -0.23 3.58 3.98
C ILE A 81 -1.18 3.65 2.78
N VAL A 82 -1.53 4.86 2.38
CA VAL A 82 -2.19 5.13 1.09
C VAL A 82 -1.25 5.99 0.27
N VAL A 83 -0.82 5.46 -0.88
CA VAL A 83 0.07 6.15 -1.81
C VAL A 83 -0.73 6.86 -2.89
N CYS A 84 -0.43 8.13 -3.13
CA CYS A 84 -1.10 8.93 -4.15
C CYS A 84 -0.16 9.93 -4.86
N PRO A 85 -0.54 10.53 -6.01
CA PRO A 85 0.29 11.51 -6.72
C PRO A 85 0.39 12.90 -6.06
N GLY A 86 0.13 13.01 -4.75
CA GLY A 86 0.21 14.27 -4.01
C GLY A 86 1.64 14.75 -3.76
N THR A 87 1.78 15.80 -2.95
CA THR A 87 3.08 16.36 -2.53
C THR A 87 3.27 16.39 -1.02
N GLU A 88 2.24 16.04 -0.26
CA GLU A 88 2.22 16.14 1.20
C GLU A 88 1.89 14.80 1.83
N THR A 89 2.48 14.56 2.98
CA THR A 89 2.13 13.44 3.86
C THR A 89 1.20 13.95 4.95
N TYR A 90 0.08 13.28 5.16
CA TYR A 90 -0.89 13.64 6.20
C TYR A 90 -1.57 12.41 6.81
N PRO A 91 -1.96 12.48 8.09
CA PRO A 91 -2.72 11.41 8.73
C PRO A 91 -4.16 11.39 8.21
N ALA A 92 -4.70 10.18 8.10
CA ALA A 92 -6.11 9.89 7.88
C ALA A 92 -6.66 9.10 9.08
N ARG A 93 -7.93 8.69 8.96
CA ARG A 93 -8.62 7.93 9.99
C ARG A 93 -7.91 6.60 10.29
N ASP A 94 -8.07 6.10 11.51
CA ASP A 94 -7.65 4.76 11.95
C ASP A 94 -6.15 4.46 11.73
N GLY A 95 -5.32 5.50 11.90
CA GLY A 95 -3.85 5.40 11.83
C GLY A 95 -3.31 5.24 10.42
N VAL A 96 -4.12 5.49 9.39
CA VAL A 96 -3.66 5.47 8.00
C VAL A 96 -2.87 6.74 7.70
N GLU A 97 -1.76 6.60 6.98
CA GLU A 97 -0.94 7.72 6.52
C GLU A 97 -1.09 7.84 5.00
N VAL A 98 -1.53 8.99 4.51
CA VAL A 98 -1.59 9.28 3.08
C VAL A 98 -0.33 10.02 2.69
N MET A 99 0.40 9.54 1.68
CA MET A 99 1.69 10.11 1.30
C MET A 99 2.02 9.96 -0.18
N PRO A 100 2.93 10.80 -0.72
CA PRO A 100 3.48 10.60 -2.06
C PRO A 100 4.37 9.36 -2.14
N VAL A 101 4.54 8.83 -3.35
CA VAL A 101 5.38 7.64 -3.63
C VAL A 101 6.79 7.76 -3.05
N ARG A 102 7.39 8.96 -3.13
CA ARG A 102 8.74 9.22 -2.60
C ARG A 102 8.82 8.99 -1.09
N ASP A 103 7.84 9.44 -0.35
CA ASP A 103 7.81 9.32 1.11
C ASP A 103 7.48 7.87 1.51
N ALA A 104 6.62 7.20 0.74
CA ALA A 104 6.33 5.77 0.90
C ALA A 104 7.58 4.91 0.68
N ILE A 105 8.39 5.21 -0.34
CA ILE A 105 9.69 4.55 -0.58
C ILE A 105 10.62 4.70 0.63
N GLN A 106 10.71 5.90 1.21
CA GLN A 106 11.54 6.13 2.40
C GLN A 106 11.00 5.38 3.62
N ALA A 107 9.68 5.34 3.78
CA ALA A 107 9.00 4.64 4.87
C ALA A 107 9.29 3.13 4.86
N VAL A 108 9.22 2.49 3.69
CA VAL A 108 9.47 1.04 3.59
C VAL A 108 10.96 0.67 3.67
N ALA A 109 11.86 1.57 3.25
CA ALA A 109 13.30 1.33 3.30
C ALA A 109 13.92 1.39 4.71
N THR A 110 13.27 2.10 5.64
CA THR A 110 13.84 2.38 6.98
C THR A 110 13.56 1.28 8.01
N THR A 111 12.70 0.32 7.67
CA THR A 111 12.30 -0.76 8.58
C THR A 111 13.26 -1.94 8.39
N ARG A 112 14.09 -2.21 9.41
CA ARG A 112 15.05 -3.34 9.45
C ARG A 112 14.78 -4.23 10.65
#